data_AF-A0A024E675-F1
#
_entry.id   AF-A0A024E675-F1
#
_cell.length_a   1.000
_cell.length_b   1.000
_cell.length_c   1.000
_cell.angle_alpha   90.00
_cell.angle_beta   90.00
_cell.angle_gamma   90.00
#
_symmetry.space_group_name_H-M   'P 1'
#
loop_
_entity.id
_entity.type
_entity.pdbx_description
1 polymer ?
#
loop_
_entity_poly.entity_id
_entity_poly.type
_entity_poly.pdbx_seq_one_letter_code
_entity_poly.pdbx_strand_id
1 'polypeptide(L)' 'MLSGCASPPPPPPAAPPPVPQRTCETTEQTDVMGDARVTEEVTRQTKVTRCVTQ' A
#
# COMPACT_ATOMS: atom_id res chain seq x y z
N MET A 1 16.36 -34.41 -50.70
CA MET A 1 15.28 -33.67 -50.00
C MET A 1 15.85 -33.13 -48.70
N LEU A 2 16.24 -31.85 -48.66
CA LEU A 2 16.59 -31.17 -47.41
C LEU A 2 15.33 -30.47 -46.89
N SER A 3 14.38 -31.27 -46.39
CA SER A 3 13.22 -30.74 -45.65
C SER A 3 13.51 -30.87 -44.18
N GLY A 4 13.74 -29.74 -43.51
CA GLY A 4 13.72 -29.69 -42.06
C GLY A 4 14.84 -28.87 -41.45
N CYS A 5 14.74 -27.54 -41.56
CA CYS A 5 15.35 -26.58 -40.64
C CYS A 5 14.58 -25.25 -40.76
N ALA A 6 13.28 -25.26 -40.49
CA ALA A 6 12.59 -24.01 -40.19
C ALA A 6 12.88 -23.68 -38.73
N SER A 7 13.65 -22.63 -38.49
CA SER A 7 13.95 -22.13 -37.15
C SER A 7 12.64 -21.84 -36.40
N PRO A 8 12.52 -22.23 -35.11
CA PRO A 8 11.33 -21.93 -34.34
C PRO A 8 11.11 -20.40 -34.24
N PRO A 9 9.85 -19.95 -34.14
CA PRO A 9 9.56 -18.53 -33.98
C PRO A 9 10.22 -17.97 -32.72
N PRO A 10 10.59 -16.67 -32.71
CA PRO A 10 11.19 -16.04 -31.54
C PRO A 10 10.23 -16.10 -30.35
N PRO A 11 10.76 -16.20 -29.11
CA PRO A 11 9.93 -16.19 -27.92
C PRO A 11 9.19 -14.86 -27.78
N PRO A 12 7.99 -14.87 -27.16
CA PRO A 12 7.24 -13.64 -26.91
C PRO A 12 8.02 -12.70 -26.00
N PRO A 13 7.77 -11.38 -26.08
CA PRO A 13 8.38 -10.40 -25.19
C PRO A 13 8.13 -10.73 -23.72
N ALA A 14 9.12 -10.48 -22.88
CA ALA A 14 8.96 -10.62 -21.44
C ALA A 14 7.91 -9.63 -20.92
N ALA A 15 7.12 -10.07 -19.93
CA ALA A 15 6.17 -9.19 -19.26
C ALA A 15 6.91 -8.08 -18.49
N PRO A 16 6.33 -6.87 -18.40
CA PRO A 16 6.89 -5.80 -17.58
C PRO A 16 6.92 -6.20 -16.10
N PRO A 17 7.85 -5.62 -15.31
CA PRO A 17 7.92 -5.89 -13.88
C PRO A 17 6.65 -5.42 -13.16
N PRO A 18 6.32 -6.01 -11.98
CA PRO A 18 5.19 -5.58 -11.17
C PRO A 18 5.33 -4.11 -10.75
N VAL A 19 4.21 -3.39 -10.72
CA VAL A 19 4.17 -2.00 -10.23
C VAL A 19 4.17 -2.02 -8.69
N PRO A 20 4.99 -1.20 -8.01
CA PRO A 20 4.99 -1.13 -6.56
C PRO A 20 3.61 -0.77 -6.02
N GLN A 21 3.13 -1.52 -5.04
CA GLN A 21 1.81 -1.28 -4.46
C GLN A 21 1.95 -0.32 -3.28
N ARG A 22 1.20 0.79 -3.31
CA ARG A 22 1.13 1.73 -2.20
C ARG A 22 -0.02 1.34 -1.29
N THR A 23 0.27 0.87 -0.08
CA THR A 23 -0.72 0.50 0.92
C THR A 23 -0.74 1.55 2.00
N CYS A 24 -1.91 2.13 2.29
CA CYS A 24 -2.09 3.11 3.36
C CYS A 24 -3.01 2.55 4.44
N GLU A 25 -2.53 2.56 5.68
CA GLU A 25 -3.25 2.18 6.88
C GLU A 25 -3.61 3.45 7.65
N THR A 26 -4.82 3.50 8.20
CA THR A 26 -5.29 4.63 9.01
C THR A 26 -5.69 4.15 10.38
N THR A 27 -5.19 4.82 11.41
CA THR A 27 -5.49 4.55 12.82
C THR A 27 -6.15 5.78 13.41
N GLU A 28 -7.30 5.58 14.06
CA GLU A 28 -8.03 6.61 14.77
C GLU A 28 -7.99 6.29 16.26
N GLN A 29 -7.63 7.29 17.08
CA GLN A 29 -7.53 7.20 18.53
C GLN A 29 -8.34 8.32 19.17
N THR A 30 -9.16 7.97 20.15
CA THR A 30 -9.93 8.93 20.94
C THR A 30 -9.42 8.90 22.38
N ASP A 31 -8.87 10.01 22.84
CA ASP A 31 -8.38 10.17 24.21
C ASP A 31 -9.33 11.11 24.96
N VAL A 32 -9.84 10.67 26.12
CA VAL A 32 -10.62 11.53 27.03
C VAL A 32 -9.67 12.04 28.11
N MET A 33 -9.33 13.32 28.06
CA MET A 33 -8.48 13.97 29.05
C MET A 33 -9.39 14.65 30.08
N GLY A 34 -9.43 14.11 31.30
CA GLY A 34 -10.01 14.80 32.45
C GLY A 34 -9.05 15.87 32.93
N ASP A 35 -9.35 17.15 32.68
CA ASP A 35 -8.55 18.26 33.20
C ASP A 35 -9.05 18.61 34.60
N ALA A 36 -8.20 18.50 35.63
CA ALA A 36 -8.58 18.81 37.01
C ALA A 36 -8.95 20.30 37.23
N ARG A 37 -8.72 21.18 36.24
CA ARG A 37 -9.04 22.61 36.30
C ARG A 37 -10.28 23.00 35.50
N VAL A 38 -10.87 22.08 34.73
CA VAL A 38 -12.04 22.33 33.90
C VAL A 38 -13.09 21.28 34.21
N THR A 39 -14.31 21.70 34.55
CA THR A 39 -15.42 20.77 34.90
C THR A 39 -15.85 19.90 33.71
N GLU A 40 -15.41 20.20 32.50
CA GLU A 40 -15.73 19.47 31.27
C GLU A 40 -14.64 18.47 30.86
N GLU A 41 -15.08 17.32 30.36
CA GLU A 41 -14.22 16.29 29.78
C GLU A 41 -13.71 16.76 28.40
N VAL A 42 -12.40 16.87 28.23
CA VAL A 42 -11.81 17.23 26.94
C VAL A 42 -11.59 15.95 26.14
N THR A 43 -12.39 15.76 25.07
CA THR A 43 -12.21 14.64 24.14
C THR A 43 -11.29 15.06 23.00
N ARG A 44 -10.16 14.36 22.83
CA ARG A 44 -9.21 14.55 21.72
C ARG A 44 -9.30 13.39 20.74
N GLN A 45 -9.56 13.69 19.47
CA GLN A 45 -9.50 12.72 18.37
C GLN A 45 -8.18 12.89 17.62
N THR A 46 -7.41 11.81 17.50
CA THR A 46 -6.14 11.75 16.78
C THR A 46 -6.26 10.76 15.62
N LYS A 47 -5.91 11.20 14.40
CA LYS A 47 -5.91 10.37 13.20
C LYS A 47 -4.49 10.26 12.64
N VAL A 48 -3.98 9.04 12.52
CA VAL A 48 -2.65 8.74 11.98
C VAL A 48 -2.81 7.93 10.71
N THR A 49 -2.23 8.42 9.61
CA THR A 49 -2.20 7.69 8.33
C THR A 49 -0.77 7.29 8.00
N ARG A 50 -0.53 5.99 7.84
CA ARG A 50 0.77 5.42 7.48
C ARG A 50 0.68 4.78 6.11
N CYS A 51 1.51 5.24 5.17
CA CYS A 51 1.59 4.66 3.83
C CYS A 51 2.93 3.97 3.60
N VAL A 52 2.90 2.71 3.17
CA VAL A 52 4.07 1.90 2.78
C VAL A 52 4.00 1.53 1.30
N THR A 53 5.16 1.39 0.67
CA THR A 53 5.28 0.92 -0.72
C THR A 53 5.94 -0.45 -0.69
N GLN A 54 5.29 -1.45 -1.27
CA GLN A 54 5.79 -2.83 -1.40
C GLN A 54 6.30 -3.09 -2.82
#